data_AF-A0A3B0SWQ5-F1
#
_entry.id   AF-A0A3B0SWQ5-F1
#
_cell.length_a   1.000
_cell.length_b   1.000
_cell.length_c   1.000
_cell.angle_alpha   90.00
_cell.angle_beta   90.00
_cell.angle_gamma   90.00
#
_symmetry.space_group_name_H-M   'P 1'
#
loop_
_entity.id
_entity.type
_entity.pdbx_description
1 polymer ?
#
loop_
_entity_poly.entity_id
_entity_poly.type
_entity_poly.pdbx_seq_one_letter_code
_entity_poly.pdbx_strand_id
1 'polypeptide(L)'
;MESQSTKMKLKNRTTGKIVIVTLILGAVLACTAPFVHMLFPVKSNDIFALELQLENELIAQELFDIKLSELKKEQKFVGFSNQRTFWFAIGKPILILYVAIYLLFIYPSISDKYLQKSTKILAFLTTFITMYFIIWTLWYRADFPKQFYYLSIGIASVTGTFVAAMVIDYRQNLRLKIEKPIHFISIDAYTKYVQKDDRPDYMKDSYEVYDETIK
;
A
#
# COMPACT_ATOMS: atom_id res chain seq x y z
N MET A 1 5.57 4.86 -43.73
CA MET A 1 5.40 4.17 -42.43
C MET A 1 6.01 4.91 -41.23
N GLU A 2 6.72 6.03 -41.41
CA GLU A 2 7.33 6.79 -40.29
C GLU A 2 6.34 7.48 -39.33
N SER A 3 5.16 7.88 -39.82
CA SER A 3 4.18 8.67 -39.05
C SER A 3 3.56 7.94 -37.85
N GLN A 4 3.46 6.60 -37.87
CA GLN A 4 2.84 5.84 -36.77
C GLN A 4 3.81 5.59 -35.60
N SER A 5 5.09 5.38 -35.87
CA SER A 5 6.14 5.16 -34.85
C SER A 5 6.32 6.39 -33.95
N THR A 6 6.35 7.58 -34.54
CA THR A 6 6.54 8.85 -33.81
C THR A 6 5.35 9.18 -32.91
N LYS A 7 4.12 8.94 -33.39
CA LYS A 7 2.90 9.13 -32.58
C LYS A 7 2.85 8.19 -31.37
N MET A 8 3.34 6.96 -31.51
CA MET A 8 3.37 5.99 -30.40
C MET A 8 4.38 6.39 -29.32
N LYS A 9 5.58 6.87 -29.70
CA LYS A 9 6.59 7.39 -28.76
C LYS A 9 6.12 8.62 -27.98
N LEU A 10 5.42 9.55 -28.64
CA LEU A 10 4.88 10.76 -28.00
C LEU A 10 3.78 10.43 -26.98
N LYS A 11 2.86 9.51 -27.31
CA LYS A 11 1.77 9.09 -26.40
C LYS A 11 2.32 8.48 -25.09
N ASN A 12 3.34 7.63 -25.19
CA ASN A 12 3.96 7.01 -24.01
C ASN A 12 4.67 8.03 -23.09
N ARG A 13 5.25 9.09 -23.67
CA ARG A 13 5.94 10.14 -22.90
C ARG A 13 4.98 11.01 -22.08
N THR A 14 3.81 11.33 -22.62
CA THR A 14 2.82 12.17 -21.92
C THR A 14 2.16 11.42 -20.77
N THR A 15 1.79 10.14 -20.97
CA THR A 15 1.20 9.31 -19.91
C THR A 15 2.15 9.14 -18.73
N GLY A 16 3.45 8.92 -18.98
CA GLY A 16 4.45 8.80 -17.92
C GLY A 16 4.56 10.05 -17.03
N LYS A 17 4.52 11.24 -17.63
CA LYS A 17 4.58 12.51 -16.86
C LYS A 17 3.37 12.70 -15.96
N ILE A 18 2.16 12.44 -16.46
CA ILE A 18 0.92 12.56 -15.67
C ILE A 18 0.98 11.62 -14.47
N VAL A 19 1.40 10.37 -14.65
CA VAL A 19 1.49 9.42 -13.54
C VAL A 19 2.52 9.85 -12.51
N ILE A 20 3.69 10.34 -12.91
CA ILE A 20 4.71 10.85 -11.98
C ILE A 20 4.14 12.02 -11.16
N VAL A 21 3.46 12.96 -11.80
CA VAL A 21 2.82 14.09 -11.10
C VAL A 21 1.76 13.59 -10.10
N THR A 22 0.91 12.64 -10.51
CA THR A 22 -0.08 12.02 -9.61
C THR A 22 0.59 11.32 -8.42
N LEU A 23 1.70 10.63 -8.63
CA LEU A 23 2.46 9.98 -7.55
C LEU A 23 3.05 11.02 -6.58
N ILE A 24 3.64 12.09 -7.10
CA ILE A 24 4.19 13.16 -6.25
C ILE A 24 3.08 13.80 -5.41
N LEU A 25 1.95 14.15 -6.04
CA LEU A 25 0.81 14.73 -5.32
C LEU A 25 0.24 13.78 -4.25
N GLY A 26 0.09 12.50 -4.58
CA GLY A 26 -0.36 11.49 -3.61
C GLY A 26 0.57 11.34 -2.42
N ALA A 27 1.90 11.33 -2.65
CA ALA A 27 2.89 11.30 -1.59
C ALA A 27 2.84 12.56 -0.71
N VAL A 28 2.73 13.74 -1.32
CA VAL A 28 2.59 15.01 -0.58
C VAL A 28 1.34 14.99 0.29
N LEU A 29 0.20 14.56 -0.24
CA LEU A 29 -1.06 14.43 0.51
C LEU A 29 -0.97 13.41 1.65
N ALA A 30 -0.31 12.27 1.44
CA ALA A 30 -0.09 11.30 2.51
C ALA A 30 0.77 11.88 3.64
N CYS A 31 1.76 12.71 3.28
CA CYS A 31 2.64 13.39 4.22
C CYS A 31 2.00 14.59 4.92
N THR A 32 0.79 15.05 4.56
CA THR A 32 0.15 16.18 5.25
C THR A 32 -0.53 15.77 6.56
N ALA A 33 -0.82 14.49 6.79
CA ALA A 33 -1.52 14.03 7.99
C ALA A 33 -0.84 14.45 9.33
N PRO A 34 0.50 14.34 9.49
CA PRO A 34 1.18 14.88 10.67
C PRO A 34 1.00 16.39 10.86
N PHE A 35 1.02 17.17 9.77
CA PHE A 35 0.84 18.62 9.83
C PHE A 35 -0.60 19.01 10.20
N VAL A 36 -1.59 18.26 9.71
CA VAL A 36 -2.99 18.45 10.13
C VAL A 36 -3.13 18.24 11.64
N HIS A 37 -2.44 17.26 12.22
CA HIS A 37 -2.46 17.06 13.67
C HIS A 37 -1.83 18.21 14.47
N MET A 38 -0.89 18.96 13.87
CA MET A 38 -0.29 20.16 14.48
C MET A 38 -1.17 21.40 14.30
N LEU A 39 -1.78 21.57 13.12
CA LEU A 39 -2.57 22.76 12.78
C LEU A 39 -3.97 22.74 13.39
N PHE A 40 -4.55 21.56 13.60
CA PHE A 40 -5.91 21.41 14.13
C PHE A 40 -5.88 20.81 15.54
N PRO A 41 -6.10 21.62 16.59
CA PRO A 41 -6.08 21.14 17.97
C PRO A 41 -7.22 20.14 18.23
N VAL A 42 -7.04 19.30 19.26
CA VAL A 42 -8.03 18.27 19.63
C VAL A 42 -9.34 18.91 20.09
N LYS A 43 -9.25 20.02 20.82
CA LYS A 43 -10.37 20.81 21.31
C LYS A 43 -10.35 22.18 20.64
N SER A 44 -11.53 22.70 20.30
CA SER A 44 -11.68 24.09 19.88
C SER A 44 -11.51 25.03 21.07
N ASN A 45 -11.12 26.28 20.80
CA ASN A 45 -10.99 27.31 21.83
C ASN A 45 -12.31 27.52 22.58
N ASP A 46 -13.46 27.37 21.91
CA ASP A 46 -14.78 27.52 22.53
C ASP A 46 -15.07 26.42 23.55
N ILE A 47 -14.73 25.17 23.24
CA ILE A 47 -14.86 24.05 24.19
C ILE A 47 -13.93 24.27 25.38
N PHE A 48 -12.70 24.72 25.13
CA PHE A 48 -11.75 25.04 26.20
C PHE A 48 -12.25 26.17 27.10
N ALA A 49 -12.80 27.24 26.53
CA ALA A 49 -13.39 28.35 27.28
C ALA A 49 -14.60 27.89 28.11
N LEU A 50 -15.42 26.99 27.57
CA LEU A 50 -16.57 26.43 28.28
C LEU A 50 -16.13 25.52 29.45
N GLU A 51 -15.09 24.71 29.27
CA GLU A 51 -14.48 23.91 30.34
C GLU A 51 -13.92 24.82 31.46
N LEU A 52 -13.26 25.91 31.09
CA LEU A 52 -12.73 26.89 32.05
C LEU A 52 -13.86 27.60 32.83
N GLN A 53 -15.00 27.90 32.19
CA GLN A 53 -16.16 28.47 32.88
C GLN A 53 -16.75 27.51 33.91
N LEU A 54 -16.80 26.22 33.60
CA LEU A 54 -17.25 25.18 34.52
C LEU A 54 -16.29 25.03 35.70
N GLU A 55 -14.97 24.99 35.44
CA GLU A 55 -13.93 24.85 36.46
C GLU A 55 -13.94 26.02 37.46
N ASN A 56 -14.23 27.24 36.99
CA ASN A 56 -14.37 28.42 37.83
C ASN A 56 -15.78 28.58 38.45
N GLU A 57 -16.63 27.55 38.39
CA GLU A 57 -18.00 27.54 38.92
C GLU A 57 -18.90 28.67 38.36
N LEU A 58 -18.56 29.24 37.19
CA LEU A 58 -19.32 30.32 36.55
C LEU A 58 -20.61 29.81 35.89
N ILE A 59 -20.69 28.51 35.62
CA ILE A 59 -21.84 27.84 35.02
C ILE A 59 -22.13 26.52 35.74
N ALA A 60 -23.41 26.15 35.82
CA ALA A 60 -23.83 24.85 36.32
C ALA A 60 -23.49 23.73 35.32
N GLN A 61 -23.24 22.51 35.84
CA GLN A 61 -22.93 21.32 35.04
C GLN A 61 -23.97 21.03 33.94
N GLU A 62 -25.26 21.19 34.25
CA GLU A 62 -26.35 20.96 33.29
C GLU A 62 -26.26 21.91 32.09
N LEU A 63 -25.96 23.19 32.35
CA LEU A 63 -25.81 24.20 31.30
C LEU A 63 -24.55 23.94 30.46
N PHE A 64 -23.47 23.47 31.10
CA PHE A 64 -22.26 23.03 30.40
C PHE A 64 -22.56 21.89 29.42
N ASP A 65 -23.29 20.86 29.85
CA ASP A 65 -23.59 19.69 29.01
C ASP A 65 -24.44 20.07 27.79
N ILE A 66 -25.43 20.96 27.97
CA ILE A 66 -26.27 21.49 26.88
C ILE A 66 -25.39 22.23 25.86
N LYS A 67 -24.62 23.23 26.31
CA LYS A 67 -23.76 24.04 25.42
C LYS A 67 -22.69 23.22 24.73
N LEU A 68 -22.09 22.26 25.43
CA LEU A 68 -21.10 21.34 24.87
C LEU A 68 -21.73 20.49 23.75
N SER A 69 -22.97 20.03 23.94
CA SER A 69 -23.68 19.24 22.93
C SER A 69 -24.00 20.05 21.66
N GLU A 70 -24.32 21.34 21.82
CA GLU A 70 -24.58 22.28 20.72
C GLU A 70 -23.29 22.58 19.95
N LEU A 71 -22.21 22.96 20.64
CA LEU A 71 -20.90 23.18 20.03
C LEU A 71 -20.39 21.94 19.28
N LYS A 72 -20.55 20.74 19.86
CA LYS A 72 -20.19 19.48 19.19
C LYS A 72 -21.03 19.21 17.94
N LYS A 73 -22.26 19.70 17.84
CA LYS A 73 -23.08 19.59 16.63
C LYS A 73 -22.63 20.59 15.56
N GLU A 74 -22.33 21.82 15.97
CA GLU A 74 -21.87 22.89 15.07
C GLU A 74 -20.48 22.61 14.48
N GLN A 75 -19.58 22.04 15.27
CA GLN A 75 -18.21 21.75 14.86
C GLN A 75 -18.05 20.46 14.03
N LYS A 76 -19.16 19.82 13.64
CA LYS A 76 -19.08 18.62 12.79
C LYS A 76 -18.58 18.97 11.40
N PHE A 77 -17.56 18.25 10.94
CA PHE A 77 -17.01 18.38 9.59
C PHE A 77 -17.30 17.11 8.78
N VAL A 78 -18.17 17.22 7.77
CA VAL A 78 -18.54 16.08 6.88
C VAL A 78 -19.01 14.85 7.68
N GLY A 79 -19.75 15.07 8.78
CA GLY A 79 -20.24 14.01 9.67
C GLY A 79 -19.25 13.55 10.75
N PHE A 80 -18.00 14.01 10.72
CA PHE A 80 -17.00 13.74 11.78
C PHE A 80 -17.05 14.79 12.88
N SER A 81 -16.58 14.44 14.07
CA SER A 81 -16.56 15.32 15.26
C SER A 81 -15.68 16.56 15.10
N ASN A 82 -14.61 16.46 14.32
CA ASN A 82 -13.71 17.56 13.98
C ASN A 82 -12.93 17.26 12.69
N GLN A 83 -12.29 18.28 12.13
CA GLN A 83 -11.49 18.16 10.90
C GLN A 83 -10.32 17.19 11.05
N ARG A 84 -9.68 17.13 12.22
CA ARG A 84 -8.59 16.20 12.51
C ARG A 84 -9.02 14.73 12.35
N THR A 85 -10.20 14.39 12.86
CA THR A 85 -10.75 13.02 12.76
C THR A 85 -11.11 12.68 11.32
N PHE A 86 -11.69 13.63 10.59
CA PHE A 86 -11.94 13.47 9.15
C PHE A 86 -10.64 13.20 8.38
N TRP A 87 -9.59 14.01 8.58
CA TRP A 87 -8.30 13.83 7.91
C TRP A 87 -7.64 12.50 8.23
N PHE A 88 -7.74 12.04 9.48
CA PHE A 88 -7.27 10.71 9.85
C PHE A 88 -8.06 9.60 9.15
N ALA A 89 -9.38 9.75 9.05
CA ALA A 89 -10.26 8.79 8.39
C ALA A 89 -10.00 8.73 6.87
N ILE A 90 -9.86 9.87 6.19
CA ILE A 90 -9.63 9.95 4.73
C ILE A 90 -8.16 9.71 4.34
N GLY A 91 -7.21 9.97 5.24
CA GLY A 91 -5.78 9.79 5.00
C GLY A 91 -5.41 8.35 4.68
N LYS A 92 -5.98 7.37 5.41
CA LYS A 92 -5.71 5.94 5.14
C LYS A 92 -6.18 5.52 3.74
N PRO A 93 -7.43 5.79 3.30
CA PRO A 93 -7.87 5.51 1.93
C PRO A 93 -7.02 6.19 0.87
N ILE A 94 -6.61 7.45 1.07
CA ILE A 94 -5.72 8.15 0.13
C ILE A 94 -4.37 7.43 0.00
N LEU A 95 -3.78 6.98 1.11
CA LEU A 95 -2.54 6.22 1.08
C LEU A 95 -2.69 4.88 0.35
N ILE A 96 -3.78 4.15 0.60
CA ILE A 96 -4.04 2.88 -0.08
C ILE A 96 -4.30 3.13 -1.58
N LEU A 97 -4.98 4.23 -1.95
CA LEU A 97 -5.16 4.65 -3.35
C LEU A 97 -3.81 4.91 -4.02
N TYR A 98 -2.92 5.62 -3.33
CA TYR A 98 -1.58 5.90 -3.82
C TYR A 98 -0.81 4.60 -4.10
N VAL A 99 -0.84 3.64 -3.17
CA VAL A 99 -0.24 2.31 -3.37
C VAL A 99 -0.89 1.58 -4.55
N ALA A 100 -2.22 1.63 -4.69
CA ALA A 100 -2.91 1.01 -5.83
C ALA A 100 -2.45 1.58 -7.18
N ILE A 101 -2.39 2.92 -7.28
CA ILE A 101 -1.91 3.62 -8.48
C ILE A 101 -0.44 3.28 -8.76
N TYR A 102 0.40 3.24 -7.73
CA TYR A 102 1.79 2.86 -7.85
C TYR A 102 1.94 1.42 -8.39
N LEU A 103 1.18 0.46 -7.85
CA LEU A 103 1.16 -0.92 -8.34
C LEU A 103 0.69 -1.01 -9.80
N LEU A 104 -0.35 -0.24 -10.16
CA LEU A 104 -0.81 -0.13 -11.55
C LEU A 104 0.25 0.50 -12.47
N PHE A 105 1.11 1.35 -11.94
CA PHE A 105 2.19 1.96 -12.71
C PHE A 105 3.38 1.02 -12.92
N ILE A 106 3.77 0.25 -11.90
CA ILE A 106 4.96 -0.61 -11.98
C ILE A 106 4.70 -1.96 -12.69
N TYR A 107 3.47 -2.49 -12.66
CA TYR A 107 3.22 -3.83 -13.20
C TYR A 107 3.63 -4.03 -14.68
N PRO A 108 3.48 -3.05 -15.60
CA PRO A 108 3.92 -3.22 -16.99
C PRO A 108 5.44 -3.30 -17.13
N SER A 109 6.19 -2.76 -16.17
CA SER A 109 7.66 -2.77 -16.16
C SER A 109 8.24 -4.08 -15.63
N ILE A 110 7.42 -4.96 -15.06
CA ILE A 110 7.85 -6.27 -14.57
C ILE A 110 8.01 -7.21 -15.77
N SER A 111 9.24 -7.69 -16.00
CA SER A 111 9.56 -8.60 -17.11
C SER A 111 8.98 -10.01 -16.92
N ASP A 112 8.92 -10.49 -15.69
CA ASP A 112 8.37 -11.80 -15.38
C ASP A 112 6.82 -11.81 -15.43
N LYS A 113 6.24 -12.71 -16.22
CA LYS A 113 4.79 -12.79 -16.45
C LYS A 113 4.01 -13.19 -15.19
N TYR A 114 4.57 -14.02 -14.32
CA TYR A 114 3.92 -14.45 -13.08
C TYR A 114 3.86 -13.30 -12.09
N LEU A 115 4.99 -12.63 -11.85
CA LEU A 115 5.04 -11.44 -11.01
C LEU A 115 4.14 -10.33 -11.55
N GLN A 116 4.18 -10.09 -12.86
CA GLN A 116 3.30 -9.12 -13.51
C GLN A 116 1.82 -9.41 -13.25
N LYS A 117 1.39 -10.68 -13.39
CA LYS A 117 0.00 -11.09 -13.14
C LYS A 117 -0.37 -10.92 -11.66
N SER A 118 0.50 -11.32 -10.74
CA SER A 118 0.30 -11.17 -9.30
C SER A 118 0.18 -9.69 -8.89
N THR A 119 1.08 -8.83 -9.38
CA THR A 119 1.03 -7.38 -9.13
C THR A 119 -0.24 -6.76 -9.70
N LYS A 120 -0.70 -7.18 -10.89
CA LYS A 120 -1.97 -6.70 -11.46
C LYS A 120 -3.18 -7.07 -10.60
N ILE A 121 -3.25 -8.31 -10.11
CA ILE A 121 -4.33 -8.77 -9.21
C ILE A 121 -4.29 -7.97 -7.91
N LEU A 122 -3.11 -7.81 -7.31
CA LEU A 122 -2.93 -7.04 -6.08
C LEU A 122 -3.35 -5.57 -6.27
N ALA A 123 -2.97 -4.94 -7.38
CA ALA A 123 -3.34 -3.57 -7.70
C ALA A 123 -4.87 -3.41 -7.81
N PHE A 124 -5.53 -4.35 -8.48
CA PHE A 124 -6.99 -4.36 -8.60
C PHE A 124 -7.68 -4.50 -7.23
N LEU A 125 -7.23 -5.44 -6.39
CA LEU A 125 -7.75 -5.60 -5.03
C LEU A 125 -7.59 -4.35 -4.18
N THR A 126 -6.38 -3.77 -4.20
CA THR A 126 -6.05 -2.55 -3.44
C THR A 126 -6.91 -1.37 -3.90
N THR A 127 -7.22 -1.29 -5.20
CA THR A 127 -8.14 -0.30 -5.76
C THR A 127 -9.57 -0.49 -5.23
N PHE A 128 -10.07 -1.74 -5.20
CA PHE A 128 -11.40 -2.04 -4.69
C PHE A 128 -11.54 -1.72 -3.19
N ILE A 129 -10.55 -2.12 -2.39
CA ILE A 129 -10.48 -1.82 -0.96
C ILE A 129 -10.50 -0.31 -0.72
N THR A 130 -9.70 0.43 -1.50
CA THR A 130 -9.66 1.90 -1.44
C THR A 130 -11.01 2.51 -1.75
N MET A 131 -11.66 2.10 -2.83
CA MET A 131 -12.98 2.61 -3.21
C MET A 131 -13.99 2.40 -2.09
N TYR A 132 -14.01 1.20 -1.49
CA TYR A 132 -14.86 0.90 -0.34
C TYR A 132 -14.63 1.89 0.81
N PHE A 133 -13.38 2.12 1.21
CA PHE A 133 -13.11 3.02 2.32
C PHE A 133 -13.36 4.50 1.98
N ILE A 134 -13.12 4.94 0.74
CA ILE A 134 -13.47 6.31 0.32
C ILE A 134 -14.98 6.49 0.41
N ILE A 135 -15.76 5.55 -0.12
CA ILE A 135 -17.22 5.60 -0.04
C ILE A 135 -17.65 5.61 1.43
N TRP A 136 -17.13 4.71 2.25
CA TRP A 136 -17.45 4.65 3.68
C TRP A 136 -17.11 5.96 4.41
N THR A 137 -15.96 6.56 4.11
CA THR A 137 -15.53 7.81 4.75
C THR A 137 -16.40 9.01 4.35
N LEU A 138 -16.85 9.05 3.08
CA LEU A 138 -17.66 10.16 2.57
C LEU A 138 -19.17 9.95 2.79
N TRP A 139 -19.61 8.70 2.98
CA TRP A 139 -21.01 8.32 3.20
C TRP A 139 -21.36 8.25 4.69
N TYR A 140 -21.39 9.39 5.37
CA TYR A 140 -21.56 9.47 6.82
C TYR A 140 -22.94 9.03 7.36
N ARG A 141 -23.95 8.84 6.49
CA ARG A 141 -25.35 8.69 6.91
C ARG A 141 -25.77 7.27 7.29
N ALA A 142 -25.13 6.25 6.73
CA ALA A 142 -25.55 4.87 6.96
C ALA A 142 -24.34 3.95 6.86
N ASP A 143 -24.11 3.18 7.93
CA ASP A 143 -23.17 2.08 7.88
C ASP A 143 -23.65 1.03 6.86
N PHE A 144 -22.72 0.45 6.12
CA PHE A 144 -23.03 -0.70 5.29
C PHE A 144 -23.56 -1.84 6.17
N PRO A 145 -24.53 -2.65 5.68
CA PRO A 145 -24.93 -3.85 6.37
C PRO A 145 -23.73 -4.72 6.76
N LYS A 146 -23.69 -5.20 8.01
CA LYS A 146 -22.56 -5.97 8.57
C LYS A 146 -22.11 -7.13 7.67
N GLN A 147 -23.03 -7.72 6.92
CA GLN A 147 -22.78 -8.80 5.97
C GLN A 147 -21.77 -8.41 4.88
N PHE A 148 -21.87 -7.20 4.30
CA PHE A 148 -20.96 -6.74 3.25
C PHE A 148 -19.55 -6.53 3.76
N TYR A 149 -19.41 -6.10 5.01
CA TYR A 149 -18.12 -5.97 5.68
C TYR A 149 -17.42 -7.33 5.79
N TYR A 150 -18.10 -8.33 6.35
CA TYR A 150 -17.54 -9.68 6.47
C TYR A 150 -17.28 -10.34 5.12
N LEU A 151 -18.16 -10.13 4.14
CA LEU A 151 -17.97 -10.63 2.77
C LEU A 151 -16.71 -10.04 2.14
N SER A 152 -16.49 -8.73 2.32
CA SER A 152 -15.32 -8.03 1.78
C SER A 152 -14.02 -8.53 2.43
N ILE A 153 -14.02 -8.78 3.75
CA ILE A 153 -12.89 -9.39 4.46
C ILE A 153 -12.62 -10.80 3.93
N GLY A 154 -13.66 -11.61 3.73
CA GLY A 154 -13.54 -12.96 3.18
C GLY A 154 -12.91 -12.96 1.78
N ILE A 155 -13.43 -12.13 0.88
CA ILE A 155 -12.91 -11.98 -0.49
C ILE A 155 -11.45 -11.50 -0.47
N ALA A 156 -11.13 -10.49 0.33
CA ALA A 156 -9.77 -9.97 0.44
C ALA A 156 -8.80 -11.05 0.97
N SER A 157 -9.21 -11.82 1.96
CA SER A 157 -8.39 -12.88 2.58
C SER A 157 -8.12 -14.03 1.61
N VAL A 158 -9.16 -14.51 0.92
CA VAL A 158 -9.04 -15.57 -0.10
C VAL A 158 -8.13 -15.12 -1.23
N THR A 159 -8.34 -13.89 -1.73
CA THR A 159 -7.53 -13.41 -2.86
C THR A 159 -6.09 -13.13 -2.44
N GLY A 160 -5.86 -12.60 -1.23
CA GLY A 160 -4.52 -12.43 -0.67
C GLY A 160 -3.78 -13.76 -0.54
N THR A 161 -4.45 -14.80 -0.05
CA THR A 161 -3.91 -16.16 0.04
C THR A 161 -3.55 -16.72 -1.34
N PHE A 162 -4.42 -16.53 -2.33
CA PHE A 162 -4.17 -16.95 -3.70
C PHE A 162 -2.94 -16.26 -4.31
N VAL A 163 -2.82 -14.93 -4.14
CA VAL A 163 -1.65 -14.18 -4.60
C VAL A 163 -0.37 -14.65 -3.90
N ALA A 164 -0.41 -14.87 -2.59
CA ALA A 164 0.73 -15.38 -1.83
C ALA A 164 1.18 -16.76 -2.33
N ALA A 165 0.23 -17.67 -2.58
CA ALA A 165 0.52 -18.99 -3.15
C ALA A 165 1.20 -18.89 -4.52
N MET A 166 0.72 -18.01 -5.40
CA MET A 166 1.37 -17.76 -6.70
C MET A 166 2.81 -17.25 -6.57
N VAL A 167 3.08 -16.36 -5.61
CA VAL A 167 4.43 -15.83 -5.37
C VAL A 167 5.36 -16.90 -4.81
N ILE A 168 4.87 -17.76 -3.91
CA ILE A 168 5.64 -18.87 -3.34
C ILE A 168 6.00 -19.88 -4.42
N ASP A 169 5.02 -20.31 -5.22
CA ASP A 169 5.24 -21.24 -6.34
C ASP A 169 6.24 -20.67 -7.34
N TYR A 170 6.12 -19.39 -7.69
CA TYR A 170 7.10 -18.71 -8.54
C TYR A 170 8.52 -18.75 -7.94
N ARG A 171 8.68 -18.44 -6.66
CA ARG A 171 9.98 -18.47 -5.97
C ARG A 171 10.59 -19.87 -5.96
N GLN A 172 9.77 -20.90 -5.72
CA GLN A 172 10.23 -22.30 -5.74
C GLN A 172 10.69 -22.70 -7.15
N ASN A 173 9.93 -22.35 -8.19
CA ASN A 173 10.31 -22.62 -9.58
C ASN A 173 11.59 -21.88 -9.98
N LEU A 174 11.79 -20.65 -9.52
CA LEU A 174 13.02 -19.89 -9.75
C LEU A 174 14.22 -20.58 -9.08
N ARG A 175 14.06 -20.99 -7.81
CA ARG A 175 15.09 -21.74 -7.08
C ARG A 175 15.49 -23.01 -7.83
N LEU A 176 14.53 -23.82 -8.27
CA LEU A 176 14.81 -25.05 -9.02
C LEU A 176 15.52 -24.79 -10.35
N LYS A 177 15.21 -23.67 -11.03
CA LYS A 177 15.89 -23.26 -12.28
C LYS A 177 17.32 -22.80 -12.06
N ILE A 178 17.65 -22.28 -10.88
CA ILE A 178 19.01 -21.85 -10.51
C ILE A 178 19.81 -23.05 -9.97
N GLU A 179 19.19 -23.88 -9.15
CA GLU A 179 19.81 -25.03 -8.50
C GLU A 179 20.23 -26.10 -9.51
N LYS A 180 19.44 -26.35 -10.56
CA LYS A 180 19.78 -27.35 -11.59
C LYS A 180 21.08 -27.05 -12.35
N PRO A 181 21.29 -25.85 -12.94
CA PRO A 181 22.57 -25.50 -13.56
C PRO A 181 23.74 -25.51 -12.58
N ILE A 182 23.53 -24.99 -11.37
CA ILE A 182 24.58 -24.99 -10.34
C ILE A 182 25.01 -26.42 -10.02
N HIS A 183 24.06 -27.31 -9.73
CA HIS A 183 24.34 -28.72 -9.47
C HIS A 183 25.05 -29.39 -10.66
N PHE A 184 24.60 -29.11 -11.88
CA PHE A 184 25.24 -29.63 -13.08
C PHE A 184 26.71 -29.15 -13.20
N ILE A 185 26.98 -27.87 -12.94
CA ILE A 185 28.34 -27.31 -12.98
C ILE A 185 29.20 -27.81 -11.82
N SER A 186 28.66 -27.89 -10.61
CA SER A 186 29.41 -28.24 -9.41
C SER A 186 29.69 -29.74 -9.30
N ILE A 187 28.77 -30.60 -9.75
CA ILE A 187 28.88 -32.06 -9.57
C ILE A 187 29.20 -32.75 -10.89
N ASP A 188 28.42 -32.52 -11.95
CA ASP A 188 28.57 -33.27 -13.21
C ASP A 188 29.79 -32.80 -14.01
N ALA A 189 30.02 -31.49 -14.10
CA ALA A 189 31.21 -30.98 -14.77
C ALA A 189 32.50 -31.30 -13.98
N TYR A 190 32.43 -31.23 -12.64
CA TYR A 190 33.51 -31.66 -11.74
C TYR A 190 33.91 -33.12 -11.97
N THR A 191 32.95 -34.05 -11.92
CA THR A 191 33.26 -35.48 -12.06
C THR A 191 33.76 -35.84 -13.45
N LYS A 192 33.32 -35.12 -14.49
CA LYS A 192 33.62 -35.47 -15.89
C LYS A 192 34.88 -34.79 -16.44
N TYR A 193 35.20 -33.57 -16.01
CA TYR A 193 36.24 -32.76 -16.64
C TYR A 193 37.41 -32.38 -15.73
N VAL A 194 37.32 -32.55 -14.40
CA VAL A 194 38.39 -32.18 -13.46
C VAL A 194 39.31 -33.37 -13.17
N GLN A 195 40.61 -33.17 -13.35
CA GLN A 195 41.63 -34.19 -13.05
C GLN A 195 41.63 -34.51 -11.54
N LYS A 196 41.97 -35.75 -11.17
CA LYS A 196 41.87 -36.21 -9.78
C LYS A 196 42.62 -35.34 -8.78
N ASP A 197 43.76 -34.78 -9.19
CA ASP A 197 44.64 -34.02 -8.31
C ASP A 197 44.10 -32.60 -8.04
N ASP A 198 43.35 -32.00 -8.97
CA ASP A 198 42.78 -30.65 -8.86
C ASP A 198 41.41 -30.61 -8.15
N ARG A 199 40.91 -31.78 -7.76
CA ARG A 199 39.56 -31.94 -7.20
C ARG A 199 39.31 -31.20 -5.87
N PRO A 200 40.24 -31.21 -4.89
CA PRO A 200 40.01 -30.54 -3.61
C PRO A 200 39.84 -29.02 -3.77
N ASP A 201 40.67 -28.41 -4.61
CA ASP A 201 40.67 -26.97 -4.84
C ASP A 201 39.41 -26.53 -5.59
N TYR A 202 39.02 -27.27 -6.63
CA TYR A 202 37.77 -26.98 -7.37
C TYR A 202 36.52 -27.03 -6.49
N MET A 203 36.43 -28.01 -5.58
CA MET A 203 35.28 -28.12 -4.68
C MET A 203 35.22 -26.96 -3.69
N LYS A 204 36.37 -26.52 -3.17
CA LYS A 204 36.44 -25.36 -2.28
C LYS A 204 35.94 -24.10 -2.98
N ASP A 205 36.44 -23.81 -4.18
CA ASP A 205 36.04 -22.65 -4.97
C ASP A 205 34.54 -22.69 -5.33
N SER A 206 34.04 -23.87 -5.70
CA SER A 206 32.62 -24.06 -6.02
C SER A 206 31.71 -23.81 -4.81
N TYR A 207 32.12 -24.24 -3.61
CA TYR A 207 31.36 -23.99 -2.38
C TYR A 207 31.40 -22.52 -1.98
N GLU A 208 32.53 -21.84 -2.11
CA GLU A 208 32.63 -20.40 -1.84
C GLU A 208 31.68 -19.60 -2.74
N VAL A 209 31.67 -19.87 -4.05
CA VAL A 209 30.75 -19.20 -5.00
C VAL A 209 29.28 -19.53 -4.69
N TYR A 210 28.98 -20.77 -4.29
CA TYR A 210 27.62 -21.17 -3.95
C TYR A 210 27.08 -20.44 -2.71
N ASP A 211 27.88 -20.38 -1.64
CA ASP A 211 27.50 -19.72 -0.39
C ASP A 211 27.32 -18.21 -0.56
N GLU A 212 28.12 -17.59 -1.42
CA GLU A 212 27.94 -16.18 -1.80
C GLU A 212 26.66 -15.94 -2.61
N THR A 213 26.25 -16.89 -3.46
CA THR A 213 25.09 -16.73 -4.35
C THR A 213 23.75 -16.95 -3.64
N ILE A 214 23.74 -17.73 -2.53
CA ILE A 214 22.51 -18.10 -1.80
C ILE A 214 22.21 -17.18 -0.61
N LYS A 215 23.20 -16.47 -0.07
CA LYS A 215 22.98 -15.44 0.95
C LYS A 215 22.21 -14.24 0.41
#